data_AF-X0Z3L8-F1
#
_entry.id   AF-X0Z3L8-F1
#
_cell.length_a   1.000
_cell.length_b   1.000
_cell.length_c   1.000
_cell.angle_alpha   90.00
_cell.angle_beta   90.00
_cell.angle_gamma   90.00
#
_symmetry.space_group_name_H-M   'P 1'
#
loop_
_entity.id
_entity.type
_entity.pdbx_description
1 polymer ?
#
loop_
_entity_poly.entity_id
_entity_poly.type
_entity_poly.pdbx_seq_one_letter_code
_entity_poly.pdbx_strand_id
1 'polypeptide(L)'
;MIEEFMGYQRPNGEVGIRNKIAIISSVVCVNHVVQQIANKVKNTVPITHPLGCGQFGPDYSNTLNTLIGLGKNPNVFGAVVVGLGCENISSRLIAKNIKKSKKPVEFFDLQEVKGGSPAAIEKGTILGNRISEEARELKREPFDFSHIVLGLECGGSDSISGISANPALGIISDRIVKFGG
;
A
#
# COMPACT_ATOMS: atom_id res chain seq x y z
N MET A 1 1.20 31.01 -11.40
CA MET A 1 1.31 30.53 -10.02
C MET A 1 1.52 29.04 -10.13
N ILE A 2 2.58 28.50 -9.54
CA ILE A 2 2.74 27.03 -9.45
C ILE A 2 1.80 26.62 -8.33
N GLU A 3 0.81 25.78 -8.63
CA GLU A 3 -0.06 25.21 -7.60
C GLU A 3 0.77 24.18 -6.83
N GLU A 4 0.76 24.28 -5.50
CA GLU A 4 1.59 23.45 -4.61
C GLU A 4 0.72 22.68 -3.62
N PHE A 5 1.17 21.48 -3.24
CA PHE A 5 0.57 20.68 -2.18
C PHE A 5 1.63 20.20 -1.19
N MET A 6 1.21 19.98 0.05
CA MET A 6 2.10 19.45 1.08
C MET A 6 2.19 17.92 0.97
N GLY A 7 3.36 17.38 0.63
CA GLY A 7 3.60 15.95 0.40
C GLY A 7 4.74 15.38 1.21
N TYR A 8 4.97 14.07 1.10
CA TYR A 8 6.10 13.35 1.68
C TYR A 8 6.99 12.84 0.57
N GLN A 9 8.24 13.29 0.54
CA GLN A 9 9.22 12.79 -0.42
C GLN A 9 9.49 11.29 -0.21
N ARG A 10 9.71 10.56 -1.30
CA ARG A 10 10.16 9.16 -1.28
C ARG A 10 11.55 9.03 -1.88
N PRO A 11 12.34 8.00 -1.47
CA PRO A 11 13.70 7.83 -1.98
C PRO A 11 13.81 7.51 -3.49
N ASN A 12 12.69 7.18 -4.15
CA ASN A 12 12.59 6.98 -5.59
C ASN A 12 12.16 8.24 -6.36
N GLY A 13 12.00 9.39 -5.70
CA GLY A 13 11.59 10.66 -6.31
C GLY A 13 10.09 10.88 -6.40
N GLU A 14 9.27 9.87 -6.09
CA GLU A 14 7.81 10.02 -6.01
C GLU A 14 7.40 10.77 -4.73
N VAL A 15 6.17 11.31 -4.72
CA VAL A 15 5.63 12.07 -3.59
C VAL A 15 4.33 11.43 -3.11
N GLY A 16 4.24 11.15 -1.82
CA GLY A 16 3.02 10.68 -1.17
C GLY A 16 2.23 11.83 -0.54
N ILE A 17 0.90 11.84 -0.67
CA ILE A 17 0.02 12.76 0.09
C ILE A 17 -0.32 12.21 1.48
N ARG A 18 0.00 10.95 1.74
CA ARG A 18 -0.14 10.25 3.02
C ARG A 18 1.16 9.52 3.38
N ASN A 19 1.27 9.10 4.63
CA ASN A 19 2.45 8.43 5.16
C ASN A 19 2.08 7.14 5.90
N LYS A 20 1.42 6.20 5.23
CA LYS A 20 0.88 4.96 5.83
C LYS A 20 1.92 3.85 5.87
N ILE A 21 1.68 2.89 6.75
CA ILE A 21 2.44 1.64 6.81
C ILE A 21 1.52 0.51 6.34
N ALA A 22 1.94 -0.20 5.30
CA ALA A 22 1.17 -1.30 4.74
C ALA A 22 1.45 -2.60 5.50
N ILE A 23 0.41 -3.25 6.04
CA ILE A 23 0.52 -4.63 6.54
C ILE A 23 -0.16 -5.53 5.51
N ILE A 24 0.62 -6.32 4.78
CA ILE A 24 0.17 -7.00 3.55
C ILE A 24 0.10 -8.51 3.80
N SER A 25 -1.03 -9.15 3.47
CA SER A 25 -1.13 -10.61 3.41
C SER A 25 -0.64 -11.12 2.06
N SER A 26 0.13 -12.20 2.04
CA SER A 26 0.43 -12.94 0.79
C SER A 26 -0.61 -14.00 0.42
N VAL A 27 -1.47 -14.38 1.37
CA VAL A 27 -2.52 -15.39 1.21
C VAL A 27 -3.66 -15.16 2.21
N VAL A 28 -4.88 -15.58 1.86
CA VAL A 28 -6.08 -15.43 2.69
C VAL A 28 -5.92 -15.98 4.13
N CYS A 29 -5.14 -17.05 4.32
CA CYS A 29 -4.96 -17.71 5.62
C CYS A 29 -4.37 -16.82 6.71
N VAL A 30 -3.66 -15.75 6.33
CA VAL A 30 -3.04 -14.80 7.29
C VAL A 30 -3.75 -13.46 7.37
N ASN A 31 -4.90 -13.30 6.71
CA ASN A 31 -5.68 -12.04 6.73
C ASN A 31 -6.04 -11.61 8.16
N HIS A 32 -6.45 -12.55 9.01
CA HIS A 32 -6.77 -12.23 10.40
C HIS A 32 -5.55 -11.69 11.15
N VAL A 33 -4.38 -12.32 10.98
CA VAL A 33 -3.12 -11.88 11.61
C VAL A 33 -2.74 -10.48 11.14
N VAL A 34 -2.81 -10.22 9.83
CA VAL A 34 -2.57 -8.89 9.23
C VAL A 34 -3.49 -7.82 9.81
N GLN A 35 -4.79 -8.13 9.91
CA GLN A 35 -5.78 -7.19 10.46
C GLN A 35 -5.48 -6.88 11.93
N GLN A 36 -5.13 -7.88 12.74
CA GLN A 36 -4.80 -7.71 14.15
C GLN A 36 -3.53 -6.88 14.35
N ILE A 37 -2.49 -7.08 13.52
CA ILE A 37 -1.28 -6.27 13.55
C ILE A 37 -1.62 -4.80 13.24
N ALA A 38 -2.41 -4.56 12.18
CA ALA A 38 -2.79 -3.20 11.80
C ALA A 38 -3.60 -2.49 12.91
N ASN A 39 -4.49 -3.21 13.60
CA ASN A 39 -5.24 -2.65 14.72
C ASN A 39 -4.36 -2.26 15.93
N LYS A 40 -3.18 -2.87 16.08
CA LYS A 40 -2.26 -2.61 17.21
C LYS A 40 -1.21 -1.54 16.93
N VAL A 41 -0.92 -1.26 15.66
CA VAL A 41 0.13 -0.31 15.25
C VAL A 41 -0.52 0.93 14.65
N LYS A 42 -0.17 2.10 15.18
CA LYS A 42 -0.71 3.38 14.70
C LYS A 42 -0.34 3.61 13.23
N ASN A 43 -1.22 4.32 12.52
CA ASN A 43 -0.98 4.78 11.16
C ASN A 43 -0.69 3.67 10.12
N THR A 44 -1.14 2.45 10.41
CA THR A 44 -1.11 1.33 9.45
C THR A 44 -2.37 1.26 8.61
N VAL A 45 -2.29 0.48 7.53
CA VAL A 45 -3.42 0.01 6.73
C VAL A 45 -3.25 -1.49 6.46
N PRO A 46 -4.25 -2.33 6.78
CA PRO A 46 -4.23 -3.73 6.39
C PRO A 46 -4.57 -3.85 4.91
N ILE A 47 -3.75 -4.58 4.17
CA ILE A 47 -3.95 -4.94 2.77
C ILE A 47 -4.12 -6.45 2.72
N THR A 48 -5.37 -6.88 2.66
CA THR A 48 -5.77 -8.29 2.60
C THR A 48 -6.29 -8.64 1.22
N HIS A 49 -6.23 -9.92 0.85
CA HIS A 49 -6.90 -10.42 -0.35
C HIS A 49 -7.57 -11.79 -0.08
N PRO A 50 -8.64 -12.14 -0.81
CA PRO A 50 -9.44 -13.33 -0.50
C PRO A 50 -8.90 -14.64 -1.09
N LEU A 51 -7.82 -14.57 -1.87
CA LEU A 51 -7.35 -15.68 -2.70
C LEU A 51 -6.41 -16.64 -1.94
N GLY A 52 -6.57 -17.93 -2.22
CA GLY A 52 -5.71 -19.01 -1.72
C GLY A 52 -4.50 -19.29 -2.61
N CYS A 53 -3.81 -20.41 -2.35
CA CYS A 53 -2.55 -20.77 -3.02
C CYS A 53 -2.71 -21.25 -4.47
N GLY A 54 -3.91 -21.67 -4.88
CA GLY A 54 -4.19 -22.27 -6.20
C GLY A 54 -4.24 -21.30 -7.38
N GLN A 55 -3.44 -20.24 -7.35
CA GLN A 55 -3.36 -19.24 -8.41
C GLN A 55 -2.24 -19.60 -9.39
N PHE A 56 -2.53 -19.53 -10.69
CA PHE A 56 -1.60 -19.87 -11.76
C PHE A 56 -1.72 -18.86 -12.91
N GLY A 57 -0.68 -18.79 -13.76
CA GLY A 57 -0.70 -17.95 -14.95
C GLY A 57 -1.11 -16.50 -14.65
N PRO A 58 -2.11 -15.94 -15.38
CA PRO A 58 -2.57 -14.57 -15.17
C PRO A 58 -3.07 -14.27 -13.75
N ASP A 59 -3.75 -15.20 -13.08
CA ASP A 59 -4.26 -14.97 -11.72
C ASP A 59 -3.12 -14.77 -10.73
N TYR A 60 -2.09 -15.61 -10.84
CA TYR A 60 -0.87 -15.48 -10.04
C TYR A 60 -0.19 -14.12 -10.30
N SER A 61 0.03 -13.78 -11.56
CA SER A 61 0.73 -12.56 -11.94
C SER A 61 -0.04 -11.30 -11.53
N ASN A 62 -1.36 -11.28 -11.71
CA ASN A 62 -2.20 -10.14 -11.36
C ASN A 62 -2.20 -9.90 -9.85
N THR A 63 -2.43 -10.94 -9.05
CA THR A 63 -2.41 -10.81 -7.57
C THR A 63 -1.04 -10.36 -7.08
N LEU A 64 0.04 -10.99 -7.56
CA LEU A 64 1.39 -10.62 -7.17
C LEU A 64 1.70 -9.15 -7.52
N ASN A 65 1.38 -8.72 -8.75
CA ASN A 65 1.64 -7.36 -9.20
C ASN A 65 0.80 -6.33 -8.42
N THR A 66 -0.46 -6.64 -8.12
CA THR A 66 -1.33 -5.78 -7.32
C THR A 66 -0.77 -5.60 -5.90
N LEU A 67 -0.39 -6.69 -5.21
CA LEU A 67 0.17 -6.59 -3.86
C LEU A 67 1.49 -5.81 -3.83
N ILE A 68 2.37 -6.03 -4.81
CA ILE A 68 3.60 -5.26 -4.98
C ILE A 68 3.28 -3.78 -5.24
N GLY A 69 2.34 -3.48 -6.13
CA GLY A 69 1.93 -2.13 -6.49
C GLY A 69 1.38 -1.35 -5.30
N LEU A 70 0.52 -1.99 -4.50
CA LEU A 70 -0.02 -1.41 -3.26
C LEU A 70 1.08 -1.10 -2.25
N GLY A 71 2.06 -2.00 -2.08
CA GLY A 71 3.22 -1.75 -1.21
C GLY A 71 4.18 -0.68 -1.74
N LYS A 72 4.29 -0.53 -3.07
CA LYS A 72 5.12 0.50 -3.71
C LYS A 72 4.47 1.88 -3.74
N ASN A 73 3.14 1.99 -3.57
CA ASN A 73 2.40 3.24 -3.65
C ASN A 73 3.08 4.39 -2.85
N PRO A 74 3.21 5.61 -3.39
CA PRO A 74 3.85 6.74 -2.69
C PRO A 74 3.24 7.07 -1.33
N ASN A 75 1.96 6.77 -1.12
CA ASN A 75 1.28 6.94 0.17
C ASN A 75 1.71 5.94 1.25
N VAL A 76 2.44 4.90 0.87
CA VAL A 76 3.05 3.92 1.77
C VAL A 76 4.51 4.32 2.03
N PHE A 77 4.83 4.60 3.28
CA PHE A 77 6.20 4.83 3.76
C PHE A 77 7.00 3.53 3.76
N GLY A 78 6.43 2.49 4.35
CA GLY A 78 7.05 1.18 4.50
C GLY A 78 6.00 0.09 4.68
N ALA A 79 6.45 -1.17 4.67
CA ALA A 79 5.53 -2.31 4.69
C ALA A 79 6.03 -3.47 5.57
N VAL A 80 5.09 -4.23 6.12
CA VAL A 80 5.32 -5.56 6.69
C VAL A 80 4.50 -6.56 5.88
N VAL A 81 5.17 -7.51 5.23
CA VAL A 81 4.52 -8.57 4.46
C VAL A 81 4.45 -9.84 5.30
N VAL A 82 3.24 -10.34 5.53
CA VAL A 82 2.99 -11.55 6.32
C VAL A 82 2.60 -12.66 5.36
N GLY A 83 3.30 -13.78 5.42
CA GLY A 83 2.94 -15.01 4.74
C GLY A 83 2.55 -16.13 5.68
N LEU A 84 1.95 -17.18 5.12
CA LEU A 84 1.73 -18.41 5.88
C LEU A 84 3.01 -19.24 5.88
N GLY A 85 3.66 -19.36 4.72
CA GLY A 85 4.91 -20.09 4.49
C GLY A 85 4.81 -21.25 3.50
N CYS A 86 3.62 -21.52 2.94
CA CYS A 86 3.37 -22.63 2.02
C CYS A 86 2.69 -22.22 0.70
N GLU A 87 2.38 -20.93 0.55
CA GLU A 87 1.77 -20.35 -0.63
C GLU A 87 2.77 -20.12 -1.77
N ASN A 88 2.25 -20.13 -3.01
CA ASN A 88 3.07 -19.84 -4.20
C ASN A 88 3.56 -18.39 -4.22
N ILE A 89 2.69 -17.44 -3.87
CA ILE A 89 3.04 -16.02 -3.74
C ILE A 89 3.72 -15.82 -2.39
N SER A 90 5.03 -16.06 -2.28
CA SER A 90 5.71 -15.91 -0.98
C SER A 90 5.79 -14.46 -0.49
N SER A 91 5.69 -14.27 0.83
CA SER A 91 5.88 -12.97 1.51
C SER A 91 7.23 -12.32 1.13
N ARG A 92 8.29 -13.14 1.06
CA ARG A 92 9.64 -12.75 0.63
C ARG A 92 9.66 -12.16 -0.77
N LEU A 93 8.94 -12.76 -1.73
CA LEU A 93 8.91 -12.29 -3.11
C LEU A 93 8.25 -10.92 -3.23
N ILE A 94 7.11 -10.72 -2.56
CA ILE A 94 6.43 -9.43 -2.48
C ILE A 94 7.38 -8.40 -1.86
N ALA A 95 7.92 -8.70 -0.68
CA ALA A 95 8.79 -7.79 0.06
C ALA A 95 10.04 -7.39 -0.74
N LYS A 96 10.71 -8.35 -1.39
CA LYS A 96 11.88 -8.10 -2.25
C LYS A 96 11.55 -7.11 -3.37
N ASN A 97 10.36 -7.22 -3.98
CA ASN A 97 9.98 -6.32 -5.06
C ASN A 97 9.55 -4.93 -4.56
N ILE A 98 8.93 -4.82 -3.39
CA ILE A 98 8.65 -3.52 -2.76
C ILE A 98 9.98 -2.83 -2.39
N LYS A 99 10.96 -3.55 -1.83
CA LYS A 99 12.29 -2.99 -1.48
C LYS A 99 13.01 -2.30 -2.64
N LYS A 100 12.68 -2.62 -3.90
CA LYS A 100 13.24 -1.93 -5.08
C LYS A 100 12.90 -0.43 -5.10
N SER A 101 11.81 0.01 -4.46
CA SER A 101 11.51 1.44 -4.26
C SER A 101 12.27 2.07 -3.09
N LYS A 102 13.26 1.36 -2.52
CA LYS A 102 14.13 1.81 -1.41
C LYS A 102 13.37 2.17 -0.12
N LYS A 103 12.18 1.60 0.08
CA LYS A 103 11.37 1.77 1.29
C LYS A 103 11.76 0.74 2.37
N PRO A 104 11.58 1.04 3.66
CA PRO A 104 11.70 0.04 4.72
C PRO A 104 10.62 -1.01 4.54
N VAL A 105 11.03 -2.28 4.40
CA VAL A 105 10.12 -3.41 4.25
C VAL A 105 10.62 -4.58 5.07
N GLU A 106 9.72 -5.14 5.86
CA GLU A 106 9.96 -6.38 6.60
C GLU A 106 9.02 -7.47 6.12
N PHE A 107 9.41 -8.72 6.34
CA PHE A 107 8.54 -9.86 6.06
C PHE A 107 8.81 -11.01 7.01
N PHE A 108 7.80 -11.85 7.20
CA PHE A 108 7.95 -13.14 7.88
C PHE A 108 6.81 -14.08 7.50
N ASP A 109 7.06 -15.37 7.66
CA ASP A 109 6.07 -16.41 7.49
C ASP A 109 5.59 -16.92 8.85
N LEU A 110 4.27 -17.07 9.02
CA LEU A 110 3.64 -17.45 10.28
C LEU A 110 4.14 -18.82 10.76
N GLN A 111 4.28 -19.80 9.86
CA GLN A 111 4.74 -21.15 10.21
C GLN A 111 6.19 -21.19 10.74
N GLU A 112 7.00 -20.18 10.44
CA GLU A 112 8.36 -20.05 11.00
C GLU A 112 8.35 -19.45 12.43
N VAL A 113 7.23 -18.89 12.87
CA VAL A 113 7.08 -18.27 14.19
C VAL A 113 6.53 -19.30 15.19
N LYS A 114 7.37 -19.69 16.15
CA LYS A 114 6.95 -20.55 17.26
C LYS A 114 5.89 -19.83 18.10
N GLY A 115 4.76 -20.49 18.35
CA GLY A 115 3.63 -19.94 19.11
C GLY A 115 2.41 -19.54 18.26
N GLY A 116 2.42 -19.81 16.95
CA GLY A 116 1.26 -19.66 16.08
C GLY A 116 0.81 -18.20 15.92
N SER A 117 -0.49 -18.00 15.68
CA SER A 117 -1.06 -16.67 15.38
C SER A 117 -0.78 -15.61 16.46
N PRO A 118 -0.89 -15.87 17.78
CA PRO A 118 -0.57 -14.86 18.80
C PRO A 118 0.86 -14.34 18.71
N ALA A 119 1.84 -15.25 18.59
CA ALA A 119 3.25 -14.88 18.47
C ALA A 119 3.56 -14.18 17.13
N ALA A 120 2.90 -14.59 16.05
CA ALA A 120 2.99 -13.92 14.75
C ALA A 120 2.45 -12.48 14.80
N ILE A 121 1.32 -12.25 15.48
CA ILE A 121 0.76 -10.90 15.68
C ILE A 121 1.72 -10.04 16.49
N GLU A 122 2.32 -10.57 17.56
CA GLU A 122 3.31 -9.85 18.36
C GLU A 122 4.53 -9.46 17.54
N LYS A 123 5.13 -10.42 16.82
CA LYS A 123 6.26 -10.17 15.90
C LYS A 123 5.92 -9.09 14.87
N GLY A 124 4.76 -9.19 14.23
CA GLY A 124 4.31 -8.20 13.25
C GLY A 124 4.07 -6.82 13.86
N THR A 125 3.58 -6.76 15.11
CA THR A 125 3.39 -5.50 15.86
C THR A 125 4.73 -4.83 16.16
N ILE A 126 5.74 -5.59 16.58
CA ILE A 126 7.11 -5.08 16.82
C ILE A 126 7.70 -4.48 15.54
N LEU A 127 7.64 -5.23 14.42
CA LEU A 127 8.14 -4.77 13.13
C LEU A 127 7.40 -3.54 12.63
N GLY A 128 6.06 -3.53 12.73
CA GLY A 128 5.23 -2.39 12.34
C GLY A 128 5.50 -1.15 13.17
N ASN A 129 5.68 -1.28 14.49
CA ASN A 129 6.02 -0.15 15.36
C ASN A 129 7.39 0.44 15.01
N ARG A 130 8.40 -0.39 14.71
CA ARG A 130 9.70 0.12 14.29
C ARG A 130 9.59 0.99 13.03
N ILE A 131 8.90 0.49 11.99
CA ILE A 131 8.66 1.26 10.76
C ILE A 131 7.83 2.51 11.06
N SER A 132 6.89 2.44 12.00
CA SER A 132 6.06 3.58 12.40
C SER A 132 6.85 4.70 13.04
N GLU A 133 7.82 4.39 13.90
CA GLU A 133 8.66 5.41 14.51
C GLU A 133 9.56 6.07 13.45
N GLU A 134 10.15 5.28 12.54
CA GLU A 134 10.88 5.83 11.39
C GLU A 134 10.00 6.76 10.52
N ALA A 135 8.72 6.40 10.32
CA ALA A 135 7.79 7.20 9.53
C ALA A 135 7.45 8.56 10.18
N ARG A 136 7.48 8.67 11.51
CA ARG A 136 7.09 9.88 12.25
C ARG A 136 8.11 11.01 12.12
N GLU A 137 9.36 10.69 11.82
CA GLU A 137 10.42 11.68 11.61
C GLU A 137 10.26 12.47 10.31
N LEU A 138 9.49 11.95 9.35
CA LEU A 138 9.22 12.64 8.09
C LEU A 138 8.21 13.77 8.27
N LYS A 139 8.59 14.96 7.80
CA LYS A 139 7.70 16.13 7.71
C LYS A 139 7.19 16.29 6.29
N ARG A 140 6.05 16.97 6.16
CA ARG A 140 5.51 17.34 4.85
C ARG A 140 6.27 18.56 4.31
N GLU A 141 6.51 18.58 3.02
CA GLU A 141 7.16 19.66 2.29
C GLU A 141 6.26 20.09 1.10
N PRO A 142 6.37 21.34 0.61
CA PRO A 142 5.63 21.77 -0.57
C PRO A 142 6.20 21.10 -1.83
N PHE A 143 5.31 20.58 -2.69
CA PHE A 143 5.61 20.04 -4.02
C PHE A 143 4.63 20.60 -5.03
N ASP A 144 5.07 20.79 -6.27
CA ASP A 144 4.19 21.17 -7.35
C ASP A 144 3.27 20.01 -7.79
N PHE A 145 2.18 20.35 -8.47
CA PHE A 145 1.15 19.40 -8.87
C PHE A 145 1.61 18.36 -9.91
N SER A 146 2.80 18.46 -10.53
CA SER A 146 3.32 17.44 -11.44
C SER A 146 3.63 16.10 -10.77
N HIS A 147 3.71 16.10 -9.43
CA HIS A 147 3.89 14.88 -8.64
C HIS A 147 2.57 14.18 -8.26
N ILE A 148 1.42 14.75 -8.59
CA ILE A 148 0.12 14.12 -8.32
C ILE A 148 -0.12 13.03 -9.36
N VAL A 149 -0.69 11.91 -8.92
CA VAL A 149 -1.29 10.91 -9.82
C VAL A 149 -2.75 10.78 -9.42
N LEU A 150 -3.65 11.24 -10.30
CA LEU A 150 -5.09 11.24 -10.05
C LEU A 150 -5.76 10.02 -10.71
N GLY A 151 -6.26 9.09 -9.89
CA GLY A 151 -7.14 8.02 -10.35
C GLY A 151 -8.61 8.47 -10.33
N LEU A 152 -9.34 8.18 -11.39
CA LEU A 152 -10.76 8.50 -11.53
C LEU A 152 -11.55 7.20 -11.70
N GLU A 153 -12.61 7.02 -10.93
CA GLU A 153 -13.50 5.87 -11.02
C GLU A 153 -14.93 6.32 -10.78
N CYS A 154 -15.89 5.66 -11.44
CA CYS A 154 -17.30 5.84 -11.14
C CYS A 154 -17.74 4.80 -10.10
N GLY A 155 -18.64 5.20 -9.19
CA GLY A 155 -19.26 4.30 -8.23
C GLY A 155 -20.52 3.64 -8.82
N GLY A 156 -21.69 4.07 -8.36
CA GLY A 156 -22.97 3.69 -8.95
C GLY A 156 -23.39 4.72 -10.00
N SER A 157 -23.58 4.26 -11.24
CA SER A 157 -24.08 5.13 -12.31
C SER A 157 -25.48 5.64 -11.96
N ASP A 158 -25.69 6.94 -12.07
CA ASP A 158 -27.00 7.57 -11.97
C ASP A 158 -27.29 8.44 -13.20
N SER A 159 -28.53 8.93 -13.31
CA SER A 159 -28.97 9.73 -14.46
C SER A 159 -28.34 11.12 -14.55
N ILE A 160 -27.61 11.57 -13.52
CA ILE A 160 -27.03 12.92 -13.43
C ILE A 160 -25.50 12.93 -13.43
N SER A 161 -24.86 11.77 -13.36
CA SER A 161 -23.40 11.61 -13.28
C SER A 161 -22.73 12.24 -14.49
N GLY A 162 -23.24 11.98 -15.69
CA GLY A 162 -22.74 12.53 -16.96
C GLY A 162 -23.00 14.02 -17.16
N ILE A 163 -23.82 14.66 -16.31
CA ILE A 163 -24.24 16.06 -16.44
C ILE A 163 -23.64 16.93 -15.33
N SER A 164 -23.27 16.34 -14.20
CA SER A 164 -22.73 17.05 -13.03
C SER A 164 -21.32 16.58 -12.64
N ALA A 165 -21.21 15.45 -11.94
CA ALA A 165 -19.96 14.99 -11.34
C ALA A 165 -18.88 14.66 -12.39
N ASN A 166 -19.22 13.93 -13.46
CA ASN A 166 -18.23 13.51 -14.44
C ASN A 166 -17.66 14.71 -15.24
N PRO A 167 -18.48 15.68 -15.71
CA PRO A 167 -17.94 16.91 -16.30
C PRO A 167 -17.04 17.69 -15.33
N ALA A 168 -17.41 17.80 -14.05
CA ALA A 168 -16.59 18.47 -13.04
C ALA A 168 -15.24 17.77 -12.82
N LEU A 169 -15.23 16.43 -12.76
CA LEU A 169 -14.00 15.62 -12.69
C LEU A 169 -13.15 15.79 -13.96
N GLY A 170 -13.76 15.89 -15.14
CA GLY A 170 -13.07 16.18 -16.39
C GLY A 170 -12.31 17.51 -16.34
N ILE A 171 -12.95 18.57 -15.86
CA ILE A 171 -12.30 19.89 -15.68
C ILE A 171 -11.12 19.81 -14.70
N ILE A 172 -11.26 19.04 -13.61
CA ILE A 172 -10.16 18.83 -12.65
C ILE A 172 -9.03 18.05 -13.30
N SER A 173 -9.34 16.99 -14.05
CA SER A 173 -8.37 16.18 -14.78
C SER A 173 -7.54 17.04 -15.73
N ASP A 174 -8.19 17.86 -16.55
CA ASP A 174 -7.52 18.76 -17.49
C ASP A 174 -6.57 19.74 -16.79
N ARG A 175 -6.94 20.22 -15.59
CA ARG A 175 -6.08 21.08 -14.78
C ARG A 175 -4.85 20.35 -14.26
N ILE A 176 -5.01 19.13 -13.73
CA ILE A 176 -3.88 18.32 -13.25
C ILE A 176 -2.90 18.02 -14.39
N VAL A 177 -3.42 17.60 -15.56
CA VAL A 177 -2.61 17.35 -16.76
C VAL A 177 -1.87 18.61 -17.19
N LYS A 178 -2.51 19.79 -17.16
CA LYS A 178 -1.87 21.07 -17.46
C LYS A 178 -0.71 21.40 -16.50
N PHE A 179 -0.76 20.90 -15.26
CA PHE A 179 0.32 21.04 -14.29
C PHE A 179 1.36 19.92 -14.35
N GLY A 180 1.18 18.91 -15.22
CA GLY A 180 2.14 17.83 -15.46
C GLY A 180 1.94 16.58 -14.61
N GLY A 181 0.81 16.46 -13.90
CA GLY A 181 0.43 15.27 -13.12
C GLY A 181 -0.55 14.34 -13.83
#